data_AF-A0A3D4FPT3-F1
#
_entry.id   AF-A0A3D4FPT3-F1
#
_cell.length_a   1.000
_cell.length_b   1.000
_cell.length_c   1.000
_cell.angle_alpha   90.00
_cell.angle_beta   90.00
_cell.angle_gamma   90.00
#
_symmetry.space_group_name_H-M   'P 1'
#
loop_
_entity.id
_entity.type
_entity.pdbx_description
1 polymer ?
#
loop_
_entity_poly.entity_id
_entity_poly.type
_entity_poly.pdbx_seq_one_letter_code
_entity_poly.pdbx_strand_id
1 'polypeptide(L)' 'IGKGMIREIKRRYPYLNITLIDYDPGASEVNQLNRMKLMLSTANKNLEKLEKSKTEIKN' A
#
# COMPACT_ATOMS: atom_id res chain seq x y z
N ILE A 1 4.02 14.25 10.13
CA ILE A 1 2.87 15.17 9.89
C ILE A 1 1.72 14.53 9.05
N GLY A 2 1.95 13.51 8.20
CA GLY A 2 0.87 12.94 7.34
C GLY A 2 -0.02 11.81 7.88
N LYS A 3 0.25 11.24 9.07
CA LYS A 3 -0.45 10.02 9.57
C LYS A 3 -1.96 10.22 9.78
N GLY A 4 -2.37 11.38 10.30
CA GLY A 4 -3.78 11.68 10.57
C GLY A 4 -4.61 11.78 9.29
N MET A 5 -4.09 12.43 8.26
CA MET A 5 -4.76 12.57 6.96
C MET A 5 -4.93 11.22 6.26
N ILE A 6 -3.89 10.39 6.27
CA ILE A 6 -3.96 9.06 5.65
C ILE A 6 -4.99 8.17 6.34
N ARG A 7 -5.16 8.29 7.67
CA ARG A 7 -6.18 7.52 8.39
C ARG A 7 -7.57 7.82 7.85
N GLU A 8 -7.90 9.09 7.64
CA GLU A 8 -9.20 9.49 7.12
C GLU A 8 -9.38 9.10 5.65
N ILE A 9 -8.33 9.23 4.83
CA ILE A 9 -8.35 8.79 3.43
C ILE A 9 -8.60 7.27 3.35
N LYS A 10 -7.88 6.47 4.14
CA LYS A 10 -8.09 5.01 4.19
C LYS A 10 -9.47 4.62 4.72
N ARG A 11 -10.05 5.41 5.63
CA ARG A 11 -11.42 5.20 6.11
C ARG A 11 -12.45 5.39 4.99
N ARG A 12 -12.26 6.40 4.14
CA ARG A 12 -13.16 6.69 3.00
C ARG A 12 -12.93 5.77 1.80
N TYR A 13 -11.70 5.33 1.60
CA TYR A 13 -11.29 4.48 0.47
C TYR A 13 -10.52 3.24 0.98
N PRO A 14 -11.23 2.21 1.49
CA PRO A 14 -10.58 1.06 2.15
C PRO A 14 -9.68 0.23 1.23
N TYR A 15 -9.93 0.25 -0.08
CA TYR A 15 -9.15 -0.46 -1.09
C TYR A 15 -7.84 0.24 -1.46
N LEU A 16 -7.61 1.46 -0.95
CA LEU A 16 -6.53 2.32 -1.39
C LEU A 16 -5.20 1.89 -0.75
N ASN A 17 -4.21 1.60 -1.61
CA ASN A 17 -2.86 1.26 -1.20
C ASN A 17 -1.98 2.52 -1.21
N ILE A 18 -1.80 3.16 -0.05
CA ILE A 18 -0.97 4.36 0.12
C ILE A 18 0.02 4.16 1.27
N THR A 19 1.23 4.67 1.07
CA THR A 19 2.30 4.77 2.07
C THR A 19 2.91 6.18 2.10
N LEU A 20 3.50 6.55 3.23
CA LEU A 20 4.29 7.79 3.36
C LEU A 20 5.75 7.47 3.06
N ILE A 21 6.40 8.35 2.31
CA ILE A 21 7.85 8.34 2.11
C ILE A 21 8.39 9.67 2.60
N ASP A 22 9.22 9.62 3.64
CA ASP A 22 9.86 10.80 4.22
C ASP A 22 11.20 11.02 3.51
N TYR A 23 11.44 12.23 3.01
CA TYR A 23 12.65 12.61 2.26
C TYR A 23 13.60 13.49 3.08
N ASP A 24 13.54 13.37 4.40
CA ASP A 24 14.38 14.15 5.30
C ASP A 24 15.84 13.66 5.25
N PRO A 25 16.85 14.55 5.27
CA PRO A 25 18.27 14.16 5.23
C PRO A 25 18.69 13.22 6.36
N GLY A 26 17.96 13.21 7.48
CA GLY A 26 18.18 12.30 8.62
C GLY A 26 17.44 10.96 8.52
N ALA A 27 16.58 10.77 7.51
CA ALA A 27 15.89 9.51 7.28
C ALA A 27 16.76 8.62 6.37
N SER A 28 16.96 7.36 6.76
CA SER A 28 17.73 6.41 5.95
C SER A 28 17.00 6.08 4.65
N GLU A 29 17.75 6.01 3.54
CA GLU A 29 17.30 5.47 2.26
C GLU A 29 16.64 4.09 2.41
N VAL A 30 17.15 3.27 3.33
CA VAL A 30 16.60 1.94 3.66
C VAL A 30 15.15 2.04 4.13
N ASN A 31 14.79 3.07 4.90
CA ASN A 31 13.41 3.25 5.35
C ASN A 31 12.48 3.54 4.16
N GLN A 32 12.91 4.39 3.21
CA GLN A 32 12.14 4.70 2.00
C GLN A 32 11.95 3.45 1.12
N LEU A 33 13.04 2.72 0.87
CA LEU A 33 13.01 1.45 0.13
C LEU A 33 12.08 0.43 0.77
N ASN A 34 12.07 0.33 2.10
CA ASN A 34 11.17 -0.58 2.81
C ASN A 34 9.70 -0.18 2.67
N ARG A 35 9.39 1.14 2.64
CA ARG A 35 8.00 1.60 2.40
C ARG A 35 7.53 1.26 0.99
N MET A 36 8.39 1.44 -0.01
CA MET A 36 8.09 1.07 -1.39
C MET A 36 7.91 -0.45 -1.54
N LYS A 37 8.83 -1.25 -0.99
CA LYS A 37 8.75 -2.72 -1.01
C LYS A 37 7.46 -3.23 -0.36
N LEU A 38 7.08 -2.68 0.80
CA LEU A 38 5.85 -3.07 1.48
C LEU A 38 4.61 -2.69 0.66
N MET A 39 4.57 -1.48 0.09
CA MET A 39 3.48 -1.03 -0.76
C MET A 39 3.30 -1.92 -1.99
N LEU A 40 4.38 -2.28 -2.68
CA LEU A 40 4.36 -3.20 -3.82
C LEU A 40 3.93 -4.62 -3.41
N SER A 41 4.43 -5.13 -2.29
CA SER A 41 4.00 -6.44 -1.77
C SER A 41 2.49 -6.48 -1.48
N THR A 42 1.92 -5.41 -0.91
CA THR A 42 0.47 -5.29 -0.71
C THR A 42 -0.27 -5.23 -2.04
N ALA A 43 0.24 -4.51 -3.04
CA ALA A 43 -0.38 -4.42 -4.36
C ALA A 43 -0.44 -5.80 -5.04
N ASN A 44 0.67 -6.55 -5.03
CA ASN A 44 0.74 -7.88 -5.62
C ASN A 44 -0.23 -8.85 -4.94
N LYS A 45 -0.28 -8.86 -3.60
CA LYS A 45 -1.24 -9.69 -2.85
C LYS A 45 -2.70 -9.36 -3.18
N ASN A 46 -3.01 -8.08 -3.38
CA ASN A 46 -4.36 -7.66 -3.77
C ASN A 46 -4.70 -8.09 -5.21
N LEU A 47 -3.74 -8.02 -6.12
CA LEU A 47 -3.89 -8.49 -7.49
C LEU A 47 -4.11 -10.01 -7.53
N GLU A 48 -3.32 -10.79 -6.80
CA GLU A 48 -3.51 -12.25 -6.71
C GLU A 48 -4.90 -12.63 -6.18
N LYS A 49 -5.42 -11.91 -5.19
CA LYS A 49 -6.79 -12.13 -4.69
C LYS A 49 -7.84 -11.84 -5.75
N LEU A 50 -7.66 -10.77 -6.52
CA LEU A 50 -8.56 -10.41 -7.61
C LEU A 50 -8.56 -11.46 -8.73
N GLU A 51 -7.39 -12.01 -9.08
CA GLU A 51 -7.31 -13.05 -10.11
C GLU A 51 -7.92 -14.39 -9.62
N LYS A 52 -7.76 -14.72 -8.33
CA LYS A 52 -8.41 -15.90 -7.73
C LYS A 52 -9.94 -15.79 -7.77
N SER A 53 -10.50 -14.66 -7.35
CA SER A 53 -11.96 -14.47 -7.37
C SER A 53 -12.53 -14.49 -8.79
N LYS A 54 -11.82 -13.94 -9.78
CA LYS A 54 -12.21 -14.04 -11.20
C LYS A 54 -12.21 -15.48 -11.71
N THR A 55 -11.31 -16.32 -11.21
CA THR A 55 -11.20 -17.72 -11.63
C THR A 55 -12.32 -18.56 -11.02
N GLU A 56 -12.67 -18.31 -9.75
CA GLU A 56 -13.78 -18.96 -9.05
C GLU A 56 -15.15 -18.65 -9.68
N ILE A 57 -15.36 -17.44 -10.21
CA ILE A 57 -16.62 -17.05 -10.87
C ILE A 57 -16.76 -17.70 -12.27
N LYS A 58 -15.66 -18.11 -12.91
CA LYS A 58 -15.66 -18.69 -14.25
C LYS A 58 -15.83 -20.21 -14.29
N ASN A 59 -15.69 -20.88 -13.15
CA ASN A 59 -15.90 -22.32 -12.98
C ASN A 59 -17.32 -22.61 -12.49
#